data_AF-A0A3L7NBH5-F1
#
_entry.id   AF-A0A3L7NBH5-F1
#
_cell.length_a   1.000
_cell.length_b   1.000
_cell.length_c   1.000
_cell.angle_alpha   90.00
_cell.angle_beta   90.00
_cell.angle_gamma   90.00
#
_symmetry.space_group_name_H-M   'P 1'
#
loop_
_entity.id
_entity.type
_entity.pdbx_description
1 polymer ?
#
loop_
_entity_poly.entity_id
_entity_poly.type
_entity_poly.pdbx_seq_one_letter_code
_entity_poly.pdbx_strand_id
1 'polypeptide(L)' 'MTASSHTPAITGILAPHMVPLDDRGRIKEEELARSVTWMIDRGIHGLYPNGST' A
#
# COMPACT_ATOMS: atom_id res chain seq x y z
N MET A 1 -11.12 -1.16 -37.23
CA MET A 1 -11.45 -0.51 -35.94
C MET A 1 -10.55 -1.14 -34.88
N THR A 2 -9.45 -0.48 -34.52
CA THR A 2 -8.54 -0.97 -33.47
C THR A 2 -8.99 -0.41 -32.13
N ALA A 3 -9.40 -1.28 -31.22
CA ALA A 3 -9.71 -0.89 -29.85
C ALA A 3 -8.39 -0.52 -29.15
N SER A 4 -8.24 0.73 -28.74
CA SER A 4 -7.16 1.13 -27.83
C SER A 4 -7.42 0.51 -26.46
N SER A 5 -6.74 -0.58 -26.15
CA SER A 5 -6.62 -1.10 -24.80
C SER A 5 -5.71 -0.15 -24.02
N HIS A 6 -6.28 0.79 -23.29
CA HIS A 6 -5.54 1.54 -22.27
C HIS A 6 -6.18 1.29 -20.92
N THR A 7 -5.45 0.57 -20.07
CA THR A 7 -5.73 0.56 -18.64
C THR A 7 -5.58 1.99 -18.13
N PRO A 8 -6.57 2.52 -17.38
CA PRO A 8 -6.46 3.84 -16.78
C PRO A 8 -5.19 3.96 -15.94
N ALA A 9 -4.51 5.10 -16.02
CA ALA A 9 -3.35 5.37 -15.18
C ALA A 9 -3.74 5.40 -13.69
N ILE A 10 -2.88 4.87 -12.83
CA ILE A 10 -3.03 4.99 -11.38
C ILE A 10 -2.78 6.46 -10.99
N THR A 11 -3.70 7.05 -10.23
CA THR A 11 -3.66 8.47 -9.83
C THR A 11 -3.98 8.63 -8.35
N GLY A 12 -3.56 9.75 -7.77
CA GLY A 12 -3.75 10.08 -6.36
C GLY A 12 -2.48 9.97 -5.53
N ILE A 13 -2.64 10.00 -4.20
CA ILE A 13 -1.54 9.86 -3.25
C ILE A 13 -1.18 8.39 -3.12
N LEU A 14 0.00 8.01 -3.59
CA LEU A 14 0.59 6.70 -3.43
C LEU A 14 1.64 6.77 -2.33
N ALA A 15 1.60 5.87 -1.37
CA ALA A 15 2.48 5.91 -0.20
C ALA A 15 3.36 4.66 -0.06
N PRO A 16 4.63 4.82 0.37
CA PRO A 16 5.36 3.71 0.94
C PRO A 16 4.76 3.40 2.31
N HIS A 17 4.99 2.18 2.79
CA HIS A 17 4.70 1.89 4.19
C HIS A 17 5.73 0.91 4.76
N MET A 18 5.94 1.02 6.07
CA MET A 18 6.77 0.09 6.81
C MET A 18 6.03 -1.22 7.02
N VAL A 19 6.74 -2.34 6.94
CA VAL A 19 6.25 -3.63 7.40
C VAL A 19 6.63 -3.79 8.86
N PRO A 20 5.67 -3.68 9.81
CA PRO A 20 5.98 -3.84 11.22
C PRO A 20 6.39 -5.28 11.52
N LEU A 21 7.43 -5.44 12.32
CA LEU A 21 7.91 -6.75 12.75
C LEU A 21 7.69 -6.95 14.26
N ASP A 22 7.49 -8.18 14.67
CA ASP A 22 7.50 -8.60 16.07
C ASP A 22 8.93 -8.67 16.63
N ASP A 23 9.04 -9.01 17.91
CA ASP A 23 10.32 -9.17 18.62
C ASP A 23 11.20 -10.30 18.06
N ARG A 24 10.64 -11.16 17.21
CA ARG A 24 11.31 -12.28 16.54
C ARG A 24 11.53 -12.01 15.05
N GLY A 25 11.28 -10.78 14.58
CA GLY A 25 11.48 -10.38 13.19
C GLY A 25 10.43 -10.92 12.21
N ARG A 26 9.29 -11.44 12.68
CA ARG A 26 8.17 -11.85 11.82
C ARG A 26 7.23 -10.67 11.60
N ILE A 27 6.46 -10.69 10.52
CA ILE A 27 5.44 -9.66 10.27
C ILE A 27 4.46 -9.62 11.44
N LYS A 28 4.30 -8.45 12.05
CA LYS A 28 3.27 -8.19 13.06
C LYS A 28 1.96 -7.84 12.36
N GLU A 29 1.23 -8.87 11.95
CA GLU A 29 0.05 -8.75 11.07
C GLU A 29 -1.03 -7.80 11.59
N GLU A 30 -1.29 -7.79 12.90
CA GLU A 30 -2.28 -6.90 13.52
C GLU A 30 -1.92 -5.41 13.31
N GLU A 31 -0.65 -5.05 13.46
CA GLU A 31 -0.20 -3.67 13.25
C GLU A 31 -0.15 -3.30 11.79
N LEU A 32 0.20 -4.26 10.93
CA LEU A 32 0.18 -4.07 9.49
C LEU A 32 -1.25 -3.75 9.04
N ALA A 33 -2.23 -4.54 9.48
CA ALA A 33 -3.64 -4.31 9.19
C ALA A 33 -4.12 -2.96 9.74
N ARG A 34 -3.81 -2.63 11.00
CA ARG A 34 -4.19 -1.35 11.62
C ARG A 34 -3.62 -0.15 10.86
N SER A 35 -2.35 -0.23 10.44
CA SER A 35 -1.69 0.84 9.69
C SER A 35 -2.30 1.01 8.31
N VAL A 36 -2.60 -0.09 7.60
CA VAL A 36 -3.26 -0.06 6.29
C VAL A 36 -4.66 0.54 6.40
N THR A 37 -5.46 0.12 7.38
CA THR A 37 -6.79 0.70 7.63
C THR A 37 -6.71 2.20 7.87
N TRP A 38 -5.78 2.67 8.71
CA TRP A 38 -5.59 4.09 8.93
C TRP A 38 -5.21 4.85 7.65
N MET A 39 -4.36 4.28 6.79
CA MET A 39 -4.00 4.92 5.52
C MET A 39 -5.20 5.05 4.58
N ILE A 40 -6.05 4.03 4.52
CA ILE A 40 -7.31 4.06 3.75
C ILE A 40 -8.22 5.17 4.28
N ASP A 41 -8.43 5.23 5.60
CA ASP A 41 -9.28 6.24 6.24
C ASP A 41 -8.78 7.69 6.02
N ARG A 42 -7.50 7.86 5.70
CA ARG A 42 -6.86 9.17 5.43
C ARG A 42 -6.85 9.54 3.95
N GLY A 43 -7.43 8.71 3.10
CA GLY A 43 -7.54 8.99 1.67
C GLY A 43 -6.26 8.69 0.90
N ILE A 44 -5.42 7.78 1.38
CA ILE A 44 -4.36 7.20 0.55
C ILE A 44 -5.01 6.38 -0.57
N HIS A 45 -4.56 6.62 -1.81
CA HIS A 45 -5.17 6.06 -3.01
C HIS A 45 -4.53 4.73 -3.42
N GLY A 46 -3.29 4.49 -2.97
CA GLY A 46 -2.58 3.24 -3.22
C GLY A 46 -1.30 3.14 -2.42
N LEU A 47 -0.75 1.93 -2.35
CA LEU A 47 0.49 1.62 -1.65
C LEU A 47 1.53 1.10 -2.63
N TYR A 48 2.80 1.43 -2.39
CA TYR A 48 3.95 0.75 -2.98
C TYR A 48 4.71 0.01 -1.87
N PRO A 49 4.30 -1.24 -1.55
CA PRO A 49 4.79 -1.97 -0.39
C PRO A 49 6.16 -2.60 -0.65
N ASN A 50 6.82 -3.03 0.44
CA ASN A 50 8.03 -3.86 0.40
C ASN A 50 9.20 -3.20 -0.36
N GLY A 51 9.27 -1.87 -0.32
CA GLY A 51 10.45 -1.13 -0.77
C GLY A 51 11.58 -1.18 0.26
N SER A 52 12.66 -0.47 -0.01
CA SER A 52 13.80 -0.33 0.91
C SER A 52 13.59 0.72 2.02
N THR A 53 12.37 1.25 2.16
CA THR A 53 11.98 2.20 3.20
C THR A 53 11.80 1.45 4.52
#